data_AF-W9JKS9-F1
#
_entry.id   AF-W9JKS9-F1
#
_cell.length_a   1.000
_cell.length_b   1.000
_cell.length_c   1.000
_cell.angle_alpha   90.00
_cell.angle_beta   90.00
_cell.angle_gamma   90.00
#
_symmetry.space_group_name_H-M   'P 1'
#
loop_
_entity.id
_entity.type
_entity.pdbx_description
1 polymer ?
#
loop_
_entity_poly.entity_id
_entity_poly.type
_entity_poly.pdbx_seq_one_letter_code
_entity_poly.pdbx_strand_id
1 'polypeptide(L)'
;MSSSQADSGVDHDERFRHEVLKGFAEDLQDIATDKDKQDLLTSLKSFALHFIKEPLKRPMADLSTVQQNLDVLWYMFFKASTAMDSDSLLQDRLVLLLLWTRQFDLVYKELYTGQKISRNWESYGFAQSLQTFWEALVKEGSEAELRSLATFSAKVLASGTCEDQISSTGLWYMRETLETSNDNIAKFLPGAIVWMELCPHALLRDCVLKADEQQSEQSSLNLGLLGQDQCEDETGFSMTRWLFWRRRFQKLSHHPDTSLAQLAKKGFMAMIHCGRDVDYSVLGEDVFAERLQATMWAELVKSGKESLDGDDIDIDPDWVDRKN
;
A
#
# COMPACT_ATOMS: atom_id res chain seq x y z
N MET A 1 5.15 49.50 10.80
CA MET A 1 4.54 48.73 11.90
C MET A 1 3.64 47.62 11.33
N SER A 2 4.22 46.56 10.76
CA SER A 2 3.46 45.46 10.11
C SER A 2 3.88 44.06 10.60
N SER A 3 4.62 43.97 11.70
CA SER A 3 5.25 42.72 12.16
C SER A 3 4.40 41.93 13.17
N SER A 4 3.34 42.50 13.74
CA SER A 4 2.63 41.88 14.87
C SER A 4 1.41 41.05 14.48
N GLN A 5 0.91 41.13 13.24
CA GLN A 5 -0.24 40.35 12.78
C GLN A 5 0.15 38.98 12.21
N ALA A 6 1.39 38.83 11.70
CA ALA A 6 1.88 37.57 11.15
C ALA A 6 2.11 36.52 12.27
N ASP A 7 2.77 36.90 13.36
CA ASP A 7 3.04 36.00 14.50
C ASP A 7 1.76 35.51 15.19
N SER A 8 0.74 36.36 15.34
CA SER A 8 -0.52 35.97 15.96
C SER A 8 -1.36 35.01 15.11
N GLY A 9 -1.18 35.04 13.79
CA GLY A 9 -1.89 34.15 12.86
C GLY A 9 -1.28 32.75 12.84
N VAL A 10 0.05 32.66 12.88
CA VAL A 10 0.79 31.39 12.91
C VAL A 10 0.49 30.60 14.19
N ASP A 11 0.48 31.24 15.35
CA ASP A 11 0.12 30.64 16.64
C ASP A 11 -1.34 30.15 16.66
N HIS A 12 -2.26 30.84 15.98
CA HIS A 12 -3.66 30.41 15.86
C HIS A 12 -3.83 29.18 14.96
N ASP A 13 -3.19 29.16 13.79
CA ASP A 13 -3.29 28.04 12.84
C ASP A 13 -2.61 26.78 13.40
N GLU A 14 -1.51 26.93 14.15
CA GLU A 14 -0.84 25.82 14.83
C GLU A 14 -1.71 25.23 15.95
N ARG A 15 -2.31 26.06 16.80
CA ARG A 15 -3.26 25.60 17.82
C ARG A 15 -4.46 24.91 17.20
N PHE A 16 -5.00 25.44 16.11
CA PHE A 16 -6.11 24.81 15.40
C PHE A 16 -5.74 23.41 14.91
N ARG A 17 -4.59 23.24 14.25
CA ARG A 17 -4.11 21.91 13.82
C ARG A 17 -3.95 20.95 15.00
N HIS A 18 -3.39 21.42 16.11
CA HIS A 18 -3.22 20.61 17.31
C HIS A 18 -4.56 20.17 17.91
N GLU A 19 -5.54 21.08 18.01
CA GLU A 19 -6.89 20.77 18.49
C GLU A 19 -7.61 19.77 17.56
N VAL A 20 -7.49 19.94 16.23
CA VAL A 20 -8.05 19.01 15.25
C VAL A 20 -7.47 17.62 15.40
N LEU A 21 -6.14 17.50 15.49
CA LEU A 21 -5.48 16.20 15.65
C LEU A 21 -5.84 15.54 16.99
N LYS A 22 -5.96 16.33 18.06
CA LYS A 22 -6.35 15.82 19.37
C LYS A 22 -7.78 15.30 19.36
N GLY A 23 -8.74 16.10 18.89
CA GLY A 23 -10.14 15.68 18.81
C GLY A 23 -10.32 14.47 17.89
N PHE A 24 -9.60 14.42 16.77
CA PHE A 24 -9.62 13.26 15.89
C PHE A 24 -9.06 11.99 16.54
N ALA A 25 -8.00 12.11 17.33
CA ALA A 25 -7.43 10.97 18.04
C ALA A 25 -8.39 10.43 19.13
N GLU A 26 -9.13 11.31 19.80
CA GLU A 26 -10.19 10.95 20.73
C GLU A 26 -11.33 10.22 20.00
N ASP A 27 -11.82 10.77 18.89
CA ASP A 27 -12.87 10.16 18.06
C ASP A 27 -12.49 8.74 17.57
N LEU A 28 -11.21 8.51 17.25
CA LEU A 28 -10.73 7.19 16.79
C LEU A 28 -10.76 6.12 17.88
N GLN A 29 -10.63 6.48 19.16
CA GLN A 29 -10.67 5.50 20.27
C GLN A 29 -12.08 4.97 20.53
N ASP A 30 -13.10 5.77 20.20
CA ASP A 30 -14.50 5.47 20.52
C ASP A 30 -15.26 4.81 19.37
N ILE A 31 -14.57 4.39 18.29
CA ILE A 31 -15.21 3.78 17.12
C ILE A 31 -15.62 2.34 17.44
N ALA A 32 -16.89 2.16 17.79
CA ALA A 32 -17.48 0.84 18.03
C ALA A 32 -18.59 0.51 17.02
N THR A 33 -19.36 1.50 16.59
CA THR A 33 -20.56 1.29 15.79
C THR A 33 -20.38 1.76 14.35
N ASP A 34 -21.24 1.27 13.45
CA ASP A 34 -21.24 1.74 12.06
C ASP A 34 -21.63 3.21 11.92
N LYS A 35 -22.33 3.76 12.92
CA LYS A 35 -22.62 5.19 13.01
C LYS A 35 -21.32 5.97 13.26
N ASP A 36 -20.51 5.56 14.24
CA ASP A 36 -19.25 6.23 14.57
C ASP A 36 -18.29 6.22 13.37
N LYS A 37 -18.24 5.09 12.65
CA LYS A 37 -17.49 4.96 11.38
C LYS A 37 -17.98 5.95 10.32
N GLN A 38 -19.28 6.15 10.19
CA GLN A 38 -19.86 7.09 9.23
C GLN A 38 -19.62 8.55 9.63
N ASP A 39 -19.67 8.84 10.93
CA ASP A 39 -19.38 10.16 11.49
C ASP A 39 -17.91 10.52 11.27
N LEU A 40 -16.98 9.56 11.47
CA LEU A 40 -15.55 9.72 11.13
C LEU A 40 -15.34 10.12 9.67
N LEU A 41 -15.96 9.39 8.72
CA LEU A 41 -15.85 9.71 7.29
C LEU A 41 -16.41 11.10 6.97
N THR A 42 -17.48 11.51 7.66
CA THR A 42 -18.10 12.82 7.48
C THR A 42 -17.19 13.93 8.00
N SER A 43 -16.54 13.73 9.14
CA SER A 43 -15.51 14.62 9.67
C SER A 43 -14.33 14.74 8.71
N LEU A 44 -13.74 13.62 8.28
CA LEU A 44 -12.64 13.60 7.30
C LEU A 44 -13.00 14.35 6.01
N LYS A 45 -14.21 14.13 5.48
CA LYS A 45 -14.70 14.84 4.28
C LYS A 45 -14.80 16.35 4.51
N SER A 46 -15.24 16.76 5.69
CA SER A 46 -15.37 18.18 6.06
C SER A 46 -14.00 18.86 6.16
N PHE A 47 -13.01 18.19 6.76
CA PHE A 47 -11.62 18.65 6.78
C PHE A 47 -11.00 18.69 5.39
N ALA A 48 -11.21 17.67 4.56
CA ALA A 48 -10.77 17.67 3.18
C ALA A 48 -11.33 18.87 2.40
N LEU A 49 -12.62 19.16 2.54
CA LEU A 49 -13.25 20.34 1.95
C LEU A 49 -12.64 21.65 2.46
N HIS A 50 -12.30 21.72 3.75
CA HIS A 50 -11.69 22.91 4.34
C HIS A 50 -10.28 23.15 3.78
N PHE A 51 -9.41 22.15 3.91
CA PHE A 51 -8.00 22.25 3.55
C PHE A 51 -7.76 22.34 2.05
N ILE A 52 -8.56 21.66 1.21
CA ILE A 52 -8.41 21.73 -0.26
C ILE A 52 -8.89 23.07 -0.82
N LYS A 53 -9.90 23.69 -0.20
CA LYS A 53 -10.40 25.01 -0.65
C LYS A 53 -9.50 26.16 -0.19
N GLU A 54 -8.75 25.98 0.89
CA GLU A 54 -7.97 27.03 1.54
C GLU A 54 -6.95 27.73 0.63
N PRO A 55 -6.13 27.03 -0.19
CA PRO A 55 -5.14 27.66 -1.06
C PRO A 55 -5.75 28.72 -2.00
N LEU A 56 -7.02 28.50 -2.40
CA LEU A 56 -7.74 29.40 -3.31
C LEU A 56 -8.47 30.52 -2.56
N LYS A 57 -8.91 30.28 -1.32
CA LYS A 57 -9.54 31.32 -0.49
C LYS A 57 -8.54 32.29 0.11
N ARG A 58 -7.31 31.84 0.36
CA ARG A 58 -6.22 32.64 0.92
C ARG A 58 -4.98 32.57 0.01
N PRO A 59 -4.99 33.26 -1.15
CA PRO A 59 -3.83 33.26 -2.06
C PRO A 59 -2.57 33.89 -1.44
N MET A 60 -2.72 34.64 -0.35
CA MET A 60 -1.64 35.26 0.43
C MET A 60 -1.19 34.41 1.63
N ALA A 61 -1.80 33.23 1.87
CA ALA A 61 -1.31 32.32 2.89
C ALA A 61 0.06 31.77 2.48
N ASP A 62 0.95 31.59 3.46
CA ASP A 62 2.24 30.96 3.22
C ASP A 62 2.01 29.54 2.68
N LEU A 63 2.74 29.19 1.61
CA LEU A 63 2.78 27.85 1.04
C LEU A 63 3.08 26.79 2.11
N SER A 64 3.88 27.16 3.12
CA SER A 64 4.17 26.33 4.29
C SER A 64 2.91 25.98 5.09
N THR A 65 2.08 26.97 5.43
CA THR A 65 0.85 26.76 6.21
C THR A 65 -0.15 25.89 5.47
N VAL A 66 -0.31 26.11 4.16
CA VAL A 66 -1.16 25.26 3.31
C VAL A 66 -0.67 23.81 3.32
N GLN A 67 0.64 23.60 3.21
CA GLN A 67 1.22 22.26 3.22
C GLN A 67 0.98 21.58 4.58
N GLN A 68 1.18 22.28 5.70
CA GLN A 68 0.93 21.74 7.04
C GLN A 68 -0.53 21.30 7.25
N ASN A 69 -1.49 22.04 6.70
CA ASN A 69 -2.90 21.68 6.76
C ASN A 69 -3.22 20.42 5.93
N LEU A 70 -2.57 20.27 4.77
CA LEU A 70 -2.66 19.04 3.96
C LEU A 70 -1.97 17.86 4.66
N ASP A 71 -0.84 18.08 5.32
CA ASP A 71 -0.14 17.03 6.09
C ASP A 71 -1.01 16.51 7.24
N VAL A 72 -1.75 17.40 7.92
CA VAL A 72 -2.77 17.01 8.91
C VAL A 72 -3.85 16.13 8.27
N LEU A 73 -4.37 16.53 7.09
CA LEU A 73 -5.37 15.73 6.39
C LEU A 73 -4.86 14.32 6.07
N TRP A 74 -3.65 14.21 5.50
CA TRP A 74 -3.05 12.93 5.14
C TRP A 74 -2.81 12.06 6.37
N TYR A 75 -2.29 12.65 7.44
CA TYR A 75 -2.14 11.96 8.71
C TYR A 75 -3.48 11.39 9.23
N MET A 76 -4.57 12.15 9.11
CA MET A 76 -5.90 11.65 9.51
C MET A 76 -6.35 10.45 8.67
N PHE A 77 -6.13 10.46 7.35
CA PHE A 77 -6.38 9.29 6.50
C PHE A 77 -5.56 8.08 6.96
N PHE A 78 -4.27 8.25 7.20
CA PHE A 78 -3.39 7.14 7.59
C PHE A 78 -3.76 6.59 8.96
N LYS A 79 -4.01 7.45 9.95
CA LYS A 79 -4.44 7.02 11.28
C LYS A 79 -5.81 6.35 11.28
N ALA A 80 -6.76 6.87 10.50
CA ALA A 80 -8.03 6.16 10.30
C ALA A 80 -7.80 4.78 9.70
N SER A 81 -6.91 4.65 8.70
CA SER A 81 -6.63 3.35 8.07
C SER A 81 -6.03 2.33 9.04
N THR A 82 -5.13 2.75 9.93
CA THR A 82 -4.49 1.84 10.91
C THR A 82 -5.41 1.45 12.06
N ALA A 83 -6.37 2.29 12.40
CA ALA A 83 -7.32 2.03 13.49
C ALA A 83 -8.42 1.02 13.11
N MET A 84 -8.53 0.68 11.83
CA MET A 84 -9.56 -0.23 11.32
C MET A 84 -8.98 -1.58 10.96
N ASP A 85 -9.79 -2.62 11.07
CA ASP A 85 -9.44 -3.95 10.59
C ASP A 85 -9.16 -3.94 9.07
N SER A 86 -8.21 -4.77 8.63
CA SER A 86 -7.79 -4.83 7.23
C SER A 86 -8.91 -5.27 6.29
N ASP A 87 -9.86 -6.06 6.80
CA ASP A 87 -10.93 -6.67 5.99
C ASP A 87 -12.23 -5.84 6.12
N SER A 88 -12.16 -4.70 6.81
CA SER A 88 -13.29 -3.79 6.97
C SER A 88 -13.66 -3.07 5.68
N LEU A 89 -14.96 -3.02 5.37
CA LEU A 89 -15.52 -2.19 4.29
C LEU A 89 -15.21 -0.69 4.48
N LEU A 90 -14.83 -0.28 5.69
CA LEU A 90 -14.42 1.09 5.94
C LEU A 90 -13.11 1.44 5.23
N GLN A 91 -12.20 0.48 5.02
CA GLN A 91 -10.99 0.68 4.21
C GLN A 91 -11.36 1.14 2.80
N ASP A 92 -12.36 0.50 2.18
CA ASP A 92 -12.82 0.86 0.83
C ASP A 92 -13.46 2.25 0.81
N ARG A 93 -14.28 2.57 1.81
CA ARG A 93 -14.90 3.89 1.93
C ARG A 93 -13.87 5.00 2.13
N LEU A 94 -12.79 4.70 2.86
CA LEU A 94 -11.69 5.63 3.07
C LEU A 94 -10.91 5.90 1.77
N VAL A 95 -10.63 4.85 0.99
CA VAL A 95 -10.02 4.98 -0.35
C VAL A 95 -10.94 5.78 -1.30
N LEU A 96 -12.24 5.48 -1.30
CA LEU A 96 -13.22 6.24 -2.09
C LEU A 96 -13.29 7.71 -1.68
N LEU A 97 -13.17 8.01 -0.37
CA LEU A 97 -13.11 9.38 0.11
C LEU A 97 -11.84 10.09 -0.37
N LEU A 98 -10.68 9.40 -0.35
CA LEU A 98 -9.42 9.94 -0.88
C LEU A 98 -9.56 10.28 -2.38
N LEU A 99 -10.07 9.34 -3.18
CA LEU A 99 -10.33 9.55 -4.62
C LEU A 99 -11.32 10.69 -4.85
N TRP A 100 -12.35 10.79 -4.01
CA TRP A 100 -13.28 11.91 -4.04
C TRP A 100 -12.58 13.24 -3.77
N THR A 101 -11.59 13.30 -2.86
CA THR A 101 -10.83 14.53 -2.61
C THR A 101 -10.05 14.99 -3.85
N ARG A 102 -9.46 14.04 -4.59
CA ARG A 102 -8.76 14.30 -5.85
C ARG A 102 -9.72 14.85 -6.91
N GLN A 103 -10.86 14.20 -7.10
CA GLN A 103 -11.87 14.65 -8.06
C GLN A 103 -12.45 16.02 -7.67
N PHE A 104 -12.69 16.23 -6.37
CA PHE A 104 -13.20 17.49 -5.85
C PHE A 104 -12.21 18.65 -6.11
N ASP A 105 -10.92 18.45 -5.83
CA ASP A 105 -9.87 19.45 -6.11
C ASP A 105 -9.83 19.85 -7.59
N LEU A 106 -9.90 18.86 -8.50
CA LEU A 106 -9.92 19.09 -9.94
C LEU A 106 -11.12 19.96 -10.37
N VAL A 107 -12.33 19.57 -9.99
CA VAL A 107 -13.57 20.30 -10.33
C VAL A 107 -13.57 21.69 -9.69
N TYR A 108 -13.12 21.81 -8.44
CA TYR A 108 -13.08 23.08 -7.75
C TYR A 108 -12.09 24.06 -8.40
N LYS A 109 -10.91 23.60 -8.80
CA LYS A 109 -9.95 24.43 -9.55
C LYS A 109 -10.52 24.88 -10.89
N GLU A 110 -11.15 23.98 -11.64
CA GLU A 110 -11.76 24.30 -12.94
C GLU A 110 -12.81 25.41 -12.83
N LEU A 111 -13.69 25.33 -11.82
CA LEU A 111 -14.77 26.29 -11.62
C LEU A 111 -14.28 27.67 -11.14
N TYR A 112 -13.28 27.72 -10.25
CA TYR A 112 -12.96 28.96 -9.51
C TYR A 112 -11.67 29.63 -9.92
N THR A 113 -10.81 28.96 -10.68
CA THR A 113 -9.49 29.53 -11.02
C THR A 113 -9.36 29.85 -12.51
N GLY A 114 -10.19 29.25 -13.37
CA GLY A 114 -10.14 29.45 -14.83
C GLY A 114 -8.79 29.12 -15.47
N GLN A 115 -7.83 28.65 -14.68
CA GLN A 115 -6.48 28.29 -15.05
C GLN A 115 -6.36 26.77 -14.92
N LYS A 116 -5.71 26.15 -15.90
CA LYS A 116 -5.01 24.88 -15.68
C LYS A 116 -3.89 25.15 -14.68
N ILE A 117 -4.20 25.28 -13.39
CA ILE A 117 -3.19 25.47 -12.35
C ILE A 117 -2.28 24.24 -12.37
N SER A 118 -0.97 24.52 -12.44
CA SER A 118 0.14 23.57 -12.62
C SER A 118 0.32 22.56 -11.47
N ARG A 119 -0.30 22.77 -10.30
CA ARG A 119 -0.21 21.82 -9.18
C ARG A 119 -1.32 20.79 -9.26
N ASN A 120 -0.95 19.60 -9.71
CA ASN A 120 -1.80 18.42 -9.65
C ASN A 120 -1.97 18.00 -8.18
N TRP A 121 -3.06 17.31 -7.85
CA TRP A 121 -3.35 16.84 -6.48
C TRP A 121 -2.18 16.04 -5.87
N GLU A 122 -1.45 15.31 -6.70
CA GLU A 122 -0.26 14.53 -6.34
C GLU A 122 0.87 15.40 -5.75
N SER A 123 0.90 16.69 -6.08
CA SER A 123 1.87 17.67 -5.53
C SER A 123 1.57 18.11 -4.10
N TYR A 124 0.45 17.67 -3.52
CA TYR A 124 0.07 17.92 -2.12
C TYR A 124 0.83 17.05 -1.12
N GLY A 125 1.76 16.21 -1.59
CA GLY A 125 2.68 15.48 -0.73
C GLY A 125 2.13 14.18 -0.15
N PHE A 126 0.93 13.75 -0.55
CA PHE A 126 0.27 12.54 -0.02
C PHE A 126 1.20 11.33 0.06
N ALA A 127 1.90 11.00 -1.04
CA ALA A 127 2.76 9.82 -1.08
C ALA A 127 4.01 9.97 -0.18
N GLN A 128 4.58 11.17 -0.09
CA GLN A 128 5.69 11.44 0.82
C GLN A 128 5.25 11.32 2.28
N SER A 129 4.08 11.87 2.62
CA SER A 129 3.50 11.74 3.96
C SER A 129 3.20 10.28 4.30
N LEU A 130 2.71 9.49 3.33
CA LEU A 130 2.47 8.06 3.50
C LEU A 130 3.77 7.29 3.77
N GLN A 131 4.83 7.56 3.01
CA GLN A 131 6.15 6.95 3.22
C GLN A 131 6.70 7.27 4.61
N THR A 132 6.66 8.54 5.04
CA THR A 132 7.10 8.94 6.39
C THR A 132 6.28 8.24 7.48
N PHE A 133 4.96 8.08 7.26
CA PHE A 133 4.09 7.37 8.19
C PHE A 133 4.44 5.88 8.28
N TRP A 134 4.75 5.24 7.16
CA TRP A 134 5.25 3.86 7.11
C TRP A 134 6.54 3.69 7.91
N GLU A 135 7.51 4.59 7.73
CA GLU A 135 8.80 4.52 8.43
C GLU A 135 8.67 4.64 9.94
N ALA A 136 7.70 5.42 10.42
CA ALA A 136 7.36 5.48 11.84
C ALA A 136 6.64 4.20 12.30
N LEU A 137 5.64 3.75 11.54
CA LEU A 137 4.82 2.60 11.92
C LEU A 137 5.61 1.28 11.93
N VAL A 138 6.57 1.08 11.04
CA VAL A 138 7.42 -0.13 11.05
C VAL A 138 8.20 -0.26 12.35
N LYS A 139 8.64 0.86 12.93
CA LYS A 139 9.42 0.87 14.19
C LYS A 139 8.54 0.56 15.41
N GLU A 140 7.36 1.15 15.48
CA GLU A 140 6.56 1.19 16.72
C GLU A 140 5.21 0.47 16.64
N GLY A 141 4.70 0.26 15.43
CA GLY A 141 3.36 -0.29 15.19
C GLY A 141 3.27 -1.80 15.39
N SER A 142 2.04 -2.26 15.60
CA SER A 142 1.66 -3.66 15.67
C SER A 142 1.52 -4.31 14.29
N GLU A 143 1.47 -5.65 14.26
CA GLU A 143 1.20 -6.41 13.03
C GLU A 143 -0.14 -6.00 12.38
N ALA A 144 -1.18 -5.81 13.20
CA ALA A 144 -2.50 -5.42 12.71
C ALA A 144 -2.48 -4.03 12.05
N GLU A 145 -1.83 -3.04 12.67
CA GLU A 145 -1.73 -1.69 12.10
C GLU A 145 -0.92 -1.70 10.78
N LEU A 146 0.16 -2.47 10.72
CA LEU A 146 0.96 -2.64 9.49
C LEU A 146 0.13 -3.28 8.38
N ARG A 147 -0.62 -4.34 8.69
CA ARG A 147 -1.51 -5.00 7.74
C ARG A 147 -2.60 -4.04 7.24
N SER A 148 -3.24 -3.29 8.13
CA SER A 148 -4.29 -2.34 7.76
C SER A 148 -3.76 -1.18 6.90
N LEU A 149 -2.58 -0.66 7.21
CA LEU A 149 -1.94 0.35 6.36
C LEU A 149 -1.50 -0.23 5.00
N ALA A 150 -1.05 -1.49 4.95
CA ALA A 150 -0.79 -2.20 3.70
C ALA A 150 -2.05 -2.29 2.85
N THR A 151 -3.19 -2.65 3.46
CA THR A 151 -4.47 -2.70 2.73
C THR A 151 -4.83 -1.36 2.14
N PHE A 152 -4.79 -0.30 2.94
CA PHE A 152 -5.10 1.04 2.46
C PHE A 152 -4.15 1.46 1.33
N SER A 153 -2.84 1.32 1.54
CA SER A 153 -1.82 1.73 0.56
C SER A 153 -1.93 0.94 -0.74
N ALA A 154 -2.12 -0.38 -0.68
CA ALA A 154 -2.26 -1.24 -1.84
C ALA A 154 -3.55 -0.94 -2.62
N LYS A 155 -4.68 -0.66 -1.95
CA LYS A 155 -5.92 -0.21 -2.60
C LYS A 155 -5.75 1.15 -3.28
N VAL A 156 -5.03 2.08 -2.65
CA VAL A 156 -4.72 3.38 -3.28
C VAL A 156 -3.82 3.19 -4.52
N LEU A 157 -2.81 2.33 -4.45
CA LEU A 157 -2.00 1.98 -5.63
C LEU A 157 -2.85 1.35 -6.74
N ALA A 158 -3.68 0.37 -6.41
CA ALA A 158 -4.57 -0.30 -7.36
C ALA A 158 -5.59 0.65 -8.01
N SER A 159 -5.93 1.76 -7.35
CA SER A 159 -6.79 2.82 -7.92
C SER A 159 -6.07 3.76 -8.89
N GLY A 160 -4.76 3.60 -9.09
CA GLY A 160 -3.94 4.44 -9.98
C GLY A 160 -3.59 5.81 -9.41
N THR A 161 -3.51 5.93 -8.08
CA THR A 161 -3.15 7.19 -7.39
C THR A 161 -1.70 7.14 -6.92
N CYS A 162 -0.89 8.13 -7.30
CA CYS A 162 0.54 8.22 -6.94
C CYS A 162 1.32 6.93 -7.22
N GLU A 163 1.09 6.31 -8.39
CA GLU A 163 1.55 4.95 -8.69
C GLU A 163 3.04 4.75 -8.46
N ASP A 164 3.91 5.64 -8.96
CA ASP A 164 5.36 5.51 -8.85
C ASP A 164 5.87 5.63 -7.41
N GLN A 165 5.29 6.54 -6.63
CA GLN A 165 5.72 6.76 -5.26
C GLN A 165 5.20 5.66 -4.33
N ILE A 166 3.94 5.24 -4.48
CA ILE A 166 3.35 4.20 -3.63
C ILE A 166 3.90 2.81 -4.00
N SER A 167 4.16 2.54 -5.28
CA SER A 167 4.90 1.33 -5.68
C SER A 167 6.28 1.28 -5.03
N SER A 168 7.01 2.41 -4.99
CA SER A 168 8.30 2.49 -4.29
C SER A 168 8.19 2.21 -2.79
N THR A 169 7.10 2.66 -2.13
CA THR A 169 6.79 2.26 -0.74
C THR A 169 6.53 0.75 -0.63
N GLY A 170 5.79 0.17 -1.58
CA GLY A 170 5.57 -1.27 -1.67
C GLY A 170 6.89 -2.04 -1.81
N LEU A 171 7.76 -1.62 -2.73
CA LEU A 171 9.10 -2.17 -2.92
C LEU A 171 9.92 -2.15 -1.63
N TRP A 172 9.96 -0.99 -0.96
CA TRP A 172 10.64 -0.86 0.33
C TRP A 172 10.08 -1.83 1.37
N TYR A 173 8.75 -1.96 1.46
CA TYR A 173 8.11 -2.88 2.40
C TYR A 173 8.42 -4.35 2.09
N MET A 174 8.39 -4.73 0.80
CA MET A 174 8.76 -6.07 0.34
C MET A 174 10.22 -6.39 0.66
N ARG A 175 11.12 -5.42 0.50
CA ARG A 175 12.52 -5.55 0.92
C ARG A 175 12.63 -5.83 2.41
N GLU A 176 12.04 -4.97 3.24
CA GLU A 176 12.09 -5.13 4.70
C GLU A 176 11.53 -6.48 5.13
N THR A 177 10.51 -6.98 4.45
CA THR A 177 9.85 -8.24 4.81
C THR A 177 10.58 -9.49 4.30
N LEU A 178 10.95 -9.52 3.01
CA LEU A 178 11.39 -10.74 2.33
C LEU A 178 12.91 -10.84 2.15
N GLU A 179 13.60 -9.69 2.13
CA GLU A 179 15.04 -9.60 1.87
C GLU A 179 15.88 -9.31 3.13
N THR A 180 15.26 -9.17 4.30
CA THR A 180 15.98 -9.00 5.58
C THR A 180 15.83 -10.23 6.50
N SER A 181 16.37 -10.14 7.72
CA SER A 181 16.38 -11.25 8.70
C SER A 181 14.98 -11.83 8.97
N ASN A 182 14.93 -13.13 9.26
CA ASN A 182 13.69 -13.82 9.64
C ASN A 182 13.12 -13.36 10.99
N ASP A 183 13.87 -12.63 11.81
CA ASP A 183 13.51 -12.36 13.21
C ASP A 183 12.16 -11.66 13.37
N ASN A 184 11.76 -10.85 12.39
CA ASN A 184 10.48 -10.13 12.40
C ASN A 184 9.51 -10.58 11.30
N ILE A 185 9.76 -11.73 10.66
CA ILE A 185 8.97 -12.16 9.51
C ILE A 185 7.47 -12.28 9.85
N ALA A 186 7.14 -12.80 11.04
CA ALA A 186 5.75 -12.94 11.48
C ALA A 186 5.01 -11.59 11.54
N LYS A 187 5.70 -10.53 11.99
CA LYS A 187 5.14 -9.18 12.10
C LYS A 187 4.86 -8.53 10.73
N PHE A 188 5.71 -8.76 9.75
CA PHE A 188 5.66 -8.05 8.46
C PHE A 188 4.99 -8.85 7.33
N LEU A 189 5.03 -10.18 7.40
CA LEU A 189 4.50 -11.06 6.37
C LEU A 189 3.02 -10.79 6.02
N PRO A 190 2.11 -10.54 6.99
CA PRO A 190 0.72 -10.26 6.67
C PRO A 190 0.55 -9.03 5.77
N GLY A 191 1.32 -7.96 5.99
CA GLY A 191 1.29 -6.78 5.12
C GLY A 191 1.83 -7.05 3.72
N ALA A 192 2.90 -7.86 3.61
CA ALA A 192 3.51 -8.20 2.32
C ALA A 192 2.56 -9.03 1.44
N ILE A 193 1.79 -9.92 2.07
CA ILE A 193 0.74 -10.68 1.39
C ILE A 193 -0.32 -9.74 0.84
N VAL A 194 -0.78 -8.75 1.63
CA VAL A 194 -1.77 -7.78 1.18
C VAL A 194 -1.31 -7.02 -0.08
N TRP A 195 -0.04 -6.61 -0.14
CA TRP A 195 0.52 -6.01 -1.36
C TRP A 195 0.43 -6.97 -2.55
N MET A 196 0.79 -8.25 -2.36
CA MET A 196 0.72 -9.25 -3.43
C MET A 196 -0.70 -9.65 -3.81
N GLU A 197 -1.68 -9.50 -2.93
CA GLU A 197 -3.08 -9.82 -3.25
C GLU A 197 -3.78 -8.68 -3.99
N LEU A 198 -3.50 -7.43 -3.60
CA LEU A 198 -4.28 -6.29 -4.08
C LEU A 198 -3.64 -5.57 -5.26
N CYS A 199 -2.31 -5.62 -5.40
CA CYS A 199 -1.62 -4.94 -6.49
C CYS A 199 -0.41 -5.69 -7.06
N PRO A 200 -0.48 -7.03 -7.25
CA PRO A 200 0.65 -7.78 -7.81
C PRO A 200 1.03 -7.29 -9.21
N HIS A 201 0.04 -6.94 -10.03
CA HIS A 201 0.23 -6.44 -11.39
C HIS A 201 0.98 -5.11 -11.45
N ALA A 202 0.74 -4.21 -10.49
CA ALA A 202 1.43 -2.92 -10.45
C ALA A 202 2.91 -3.10 -10.11
N LEU A 203 3.20 -3.99 -9.14
CA LEU A 203 4.57 -4.31 -8.76
C LEU A 203 5.30 -5.11 -9.86
N LEU A 204 4.62 -6.08 -10.50
CA LEU A 204 5.17 -6.82 -11.63
C LEU A 204 5.47 -5.88 -12.82
N ARG A 205 4.54 -5.00 -13.18
CA ARG A 205 4.74 -3.98 -14.22
C ARG A 205 6.01 -3.19 -13.96
N ASP A 206 6.21 -2.73 -12.72
CA ASP A 206 7.39 -1.97 -12.36
C ASP A 206 8.67 -2.81 -12.43
N CYS A 207 8.63 -4.09 -12.04
CA CYS A 207 9.73 -5.05 -12.24
C CYS A 207 10.08 -5.29 -13.72
N VAL A 208 9.10 -5.19 -14.62
CA VAL A 208 9.29 -5.39 -16.07
C VAL A 208 9.77 -4.11 -16.76
N LEU A 209 9.13 -2.97 -16.46
CA LEU A 209 9.33 -1.72 -17.20
C LEU A 209 10.46 -0.85 -16.64
N LYS A 210 10.71 -0.90 -15.32
CA LYS A 210 11.68 -0.01 -14.65
C LYS A 210 13.04 -0.67 -14.40
N ALA A 211 13.26 -1.88 -14.90
CA ALA A 211 14.49 -2.65 -14.71
C ALA A 211 15.73 -1.97 -15.33
N ASP A 212 15.56 -1.16 -16.38
CA ASP A 212 16.64 -0.49 -17.11
C ASP A 212 16.82 1.00 -16.76
N GLU A 213 15.91 1.58 -15.98
CA GLU A 213 16.06 2.98 -15.56
C GLU A 213 17.15 3.05 -14.48
N GLN A 214 18.20 3.86 -14.69
CA GLN A 214 19.19 4.13 -13.67
C GLN A 214 18.52 4.82 -12.48
N GLN A 215 18.06 4.02 -11.53
CA GLN A 215 17.36 4.52 -10.35
C GLN A 215 18.40 5.19 -9.44
N SER A 216 18.22 6.50 -9.24
CA SER A 216 19.00 7.38 -8.37
C SER A 216 19.27 6.73 -7.00
N GLU A 217 20.38 7.12 -6.35
CA GLU A 217 20.94 6.69 -5.06
C GLU A 217 20.01 6.80 -3.81
N GLN A 218 18.75 6.39 -3.92
CA GLN A 218 17.82 6.33 -2.80
C GLN A 218 18.00 4.99 -2.09
N SER A 219 18.38 5.03 -0.82
CA SER A 219 18.60 3.85 0.03
C SER A 219 17.38 2.93 0.16
N SER A 220 16.17 3.43 -0.14
CA SER A 220 14.92 2.67 -0.21
C SER A 220 14.90 1.64 -1.35
N LEU A 221 15.65 1.87 -2.43
CA LEU A 221 15.67 1.04 -3.63
C LEU A 221 16.72 -0.09 -3.58
N ASN A 222 17.67 -0.02 -2.64
CA ASN A 222 18.71 -1.03 -2.48
C ASN A 222 18.15 -2.42 -2.13
N LEU A 223 18.92 -3.46 -2.47
CA LEU A 223 18.64 -4.85 -2.07
C LEU A 223 18.83 -5.04 -0.56
N GLY A 224 17.96 -5.85 0.04
CA GLY A 224 18.15 -6.33 1.42
C GLY A 224 19.24 -7.40 1.50
N LEU A 225 19.74 -7.66 2.71
CA LEU A 225 20.88 -8.54 2.97
C LEU A 225 20.74 -9.95 2.38
N LEU A 226 19.53 -10.51 2.37
CA LEU A 226 19.28 -11.85 1.79
C LEU A 226 19.18 -11.84 0.26
N GLY A 227 18.92 -10.68 -0.35
CA GLY A 227 18.84 -10.50 -1.79
C GLY A 227 20.20 -10.25 -2.45
N GLN A 228 21.18 -9.73 -1.70
CA GLN A 228 22.51 -9.35 -2.23
C GLN A 228 23.31 -10.52 -2.82
N ASP A 229 23.17 -11.73 -2.28
CA ASP A 229 23.88 -12.91 -2.79
C ASP A 229 23.23 -13.53 -4.04
N GLN A 230 22.02 -13.10 -4.42
CA GLN A 230 21.22 -13.72 -5.50
C GLN A 230 20.78 -12.74 -6.60
N CYS A 231 20.80 -11.44 -6.34
CA CYS A 231 20.54 -10.37 -7.29
C CYS A 231 21.85 -9.59 -7.50
N GLU A 232 22.71 -10.07 -8.41
CA GLU A 232 23.98 -9.39 -8.72
C GLU A 232 23.70 -8.02 -9.37
N ASP A 233 24.23 -6.94 -8.77
CA ASP A 233 24.24 -5.56 -9.28
C ASP A 233 22.89 -4.84 -9.55
N GLU A 234 21.76 -5.38 -9.10
CA GLU A 234 20.45 -4.76 -9.35
C GLU A 234 19.99 -3.84 -8.19
N THR A 235 19.58 -2.61 -8.52
CA THR A 235 18.88 -1.68 -7.60
C THR A 235 17.44 -1.50 -8.03
N GLY A 236 16.52 -1.42 -7.08
CA GLY A 236 15.13 -1.07 -7.36
C GLY A 236 14.26 -2.25 -7.77
N PHE A 237 13.37 -2.01 -8.72
CA PHE A 237 12.47 -3.01 -9.29
C PHE A 237 13.18 -3.82 -10.37
N SER A 238 13.06 -5.16 -10.31
CA SER A 238 13.60 -6.04 -11.32
C SER A 238 12.91 -7.40 -11.34
N MET A 239 13.00 -8.10 -12.46
CA MET A 239 12.48 -9.47 -12.56
C MET A 239 13.25 -10.45 -11.67
N THR A 240 14.55 -10.27 -11.45
CA THR A 240 15.33 -11.11 -10.53
C THR A 240 14.79 -10.98 -9.11
N ARG A 241 14.51 -9.75 -8.67
CA ARG A 241 13.93 -9.45 -7.35
C ARG A 241 12.51 -9.99 -7.20
N TRP A 242 11.69 -9.89 -8.24
CA TRP A 242 10.36 -10.52 -8.29
C TRP A 242 10.43 -12.04 -8.07
N LEU A 243 11.32 -12.72 -8.79
CA LEU A 243 11.52 -14.16 -8.66
C LEU A 243 12.12 -14.54 -7.30
N PHE A 244 12.98 -13.69 -6.74
CA PHE A 244 13.51 -13.87 -5.38
C PHE A 244 12.38 -13.83 -4.34
N TRP A 245 11.48 -12.84 -4.39
CA TRP A 245 10.33 -12.75 -3.48
C TRP A 245 9.42 -13.96 -3.59
N ARG A 246 9.11 -14.41 -4.81
CA ARG A 246 8.30 -15.61 -5.02
C ARG A 246 8.93 -16.85 -4.39
N ARG A 247 10.24 -17.06 -4.61
CA ARG A 247 11.01 -18.14 -3.95
C ARG A 247 11.05 -17.97 -2.43
N ARG A 248 11.04 -16.75 -1.93
CA ARG A 248 11.02 -16.48 -0.49
C ARG A 248 9.70 -16.94 0.14
N PHE A 249 8.57 -16.60 -0.48
CA PHE A 249 7.25 -17.10 -0.06
C PHE A 249 7.18 -18.64 -0.12
N GLN A 250 7.69 -19.25 -1.19
CA GLN A 250 7.79 -20.71 -1.31
C GLN A 250 8.64 -21.35 -0.20
N LYS A 251 9.77 -20.75 0.18
CA LYS A 251 10.57 -21.26 1.32
C LYS A 251 9.81 -21.11 2.64
N LEU A 252 9.14 -19.98 2.84
CA LEU A 252 8.38 -19.70 4.06
C LEU A 252 7.12 -20.56 4.16
N SER A 253 6.55 -21.07 3.06
CA SER A 253 5.42 -22.01 3.10
C SER A 253 5.77 -23.37 3.69
N HIS A 254 7.06 -23.65 3.91
CA HIS A 254 7.57 -24.84 4.59
C HIS A 254 8.04 -24.55 6.02
N HIS A 255 7.72 -23.37 6.56
CA HIS A 255 8.14 -22.98 7.90
C HIS A 255 7.51 -23.89 8.98
N PRO A 256 8.22 -24.20 10.08
CA PRO A 256 7.68 -25.06 11.15
C PRO A 256 6.42 -24.50 11.84
N ASP A 257 6.25 -23.18 11.84
CA ASP A 257 5.01 -22.53 12.26
C ASP A 257 3.97 -22.63 11.14
N THR A 258 2.96 -23.48 11.35
CA THR A 258 1.86 -23.72 10.41
C THR A 258 1.12 -22.44 10.03
N SER A 259 0.95 -21.49 10.95
CA SER A 259 0.22 -20.24 10.67
C SER A 259 1.02 -19.36 9.70
N LEU A 260 2.32 -19.22 9.94
CA LEU A 260 3.23 -18.52 9.05
C LEU A 260 3.34 -19.22 7.69
N ALA A 261 3.40 -20.55 7.68
CA ALA A 261 3.47 -21.35 6.46
C ALA A 261 2.22 -21.17 5.58
N GLN A 262 1.03 -21.16 6.17
CA GLN A 262 -0.23 -20.90 5.47
C GLN A 262 -0.28 -19.48 4.88
N LEU A 263 0.13 -18.49 5.67
CA LEU A 263 0.24 -17.10 5.21
C LEU A 263 1.23 -16.97 4.04
N ALA A 264 2.41 -17.57 4.16
CA ALA A 264 3.41 -17.54 3.10
C ALA A 264 2.93 -18.24 1.82
N LYS A 265 2.22 -19.37 1.95
CA LYS A 265 1.57 -20.05 0.82
C LYS A 265 0.55 -19.14 0.14
N LYS A 266 -0.24 -18.37 0.90
CA LYS A 266 -1.16 -17.36 0.34
C LYS A 266 -0.43 -16.31 -0.49
N GLY A 267 0.68 -15.77 0.04
CA GLY A 267 1.53 -14.83 -0.68
C GLY A 267 2.13 -15.41 -1.97
N PHE A 268 2.58 -16.67 -1.95
CA PHE A 268 3.05 -17.38 -3.14
C PHE A 268 1.93 -17.49 -4.20
N MET A 269 0.73 -17.92 -3.79
CA MET A 269 -0.41 -18.08 -4.69
C MET A 269 -0.86 -16.76 -5.31
N ALA A 270 -0.77 -15.65 -4.57
CA ALA A 270 -1.08 -14.32 -5.08
C ALA A 270 -0.09 -13.85 -6.16
N MET A 271 1.15 -14.36 -6.15
CA MET A 271 2.18 -14.01 -7.13
C MET A 271 2.23 -14.93 -8.35
N ILE A 272 1.98 -16.24 -8.18
CA ILE A 272 2.36 -17.26 -9.16
C ILE A 272 1.57 -17.24 -10.48
N HIS A 273 0.45 -16.52 -10.51
CA HIS A 273 -0.39 -16.37 -11.71
C HIS A 273 -0.29 -14.97 -12.34
N CYS A 274 0.43 -14.05 -11.71
CA CYS A 274 0.37 -12.63 -12.06
C CYS A 274 0.85 -12.35 -13.49
N GLY A 275 1.91 -13.03 -13.97
CA GLY A 275 2.37 -12.88 -15.35
C GLY A 275 1.32 -13.37 -16.34
N ARG A 276 0.80 -14.58 -16.10
CA ARG A 276 -0.25 -15.18 -16.94
C ARG A 276 -1.52 -14.35 -17.02
N ASP A 277 -1.94 -13.71 -15.93
CA ASP A 277 -3.14 -12.86 -15.89
C ASP A 277 -3.03 -11.62 -16.80
N VAL A 278 -1.82 -11.20 -17.17
CA VAL A 278 -1.54 -10.06 -18.06
C VAL A 278 -0.81 -10.45 -19.35
N ASP A 279 -0.85 -11.74 -19.72
CA ASP A 279 -0.17 -12.29 -20.91
C ASP A 279 1.35 -12.02 -20.95
N TYR A 280 2.00 -11.94 -19.80
CA TYR A 280 3.46 -11.78 -19.67
C TYR A 280 4.12 -13.07 -19.17
N SER A 281 5.14 -13.56 -19.89
CA SER A 281 5.82 -14.80 -19.53
C SER A 281 6.77 -14.59 -18.34
N VAL A 282 6.41 -15.14 -17.19
CA VAL A 282 7.27 -15.21 -16.00
C VAL A 282 7.74 -16.65 -15.81
N LEU A 283 9.04 -16.83 -15.59
CA LEU A 283 9.67 -18.13 -15.42
C LEU A 283 8.93 -18.99 -14.38
N GLY A 284 8.59 -20.23 -14.70
CA GLY A 284 7.99 -21.21 -13.77
C GLY A 284 6.47 -21.15 -13.62
N GLU A 285 5.80 -20.08 -14.07
CA GLU A 285 4.33 -19.97 -13.95
C GLU A 285 3.60 -21.01 -14.81
N ASP A 286 4.09 -21.25 -16.04
CA ASP A 286 3.49 -22.24 -16.95
C ASP A 286 3.62 -23.66 -16.40
N VAL A 287 4.80 -24.02 -15.88
CA VAL A 287 5.05 -25.33 -15.27
C VAL A 287 4.13 -25.54 -14.06
N PHE A 288 3.97 -24.52 -13.22
CA PHE A 288 3.06 -24.57 -12.09
C PHE A 288 1.60 -24.74 -12.53
N ALA A 289 1.15 -23.95 -13.52
CA ALA A 289 -0.21 -23.99 -14.03
C ALA A 289 -0.56 -25.36 -14.65
N GLU A 290 0.33 -25.94 -15.45
CA GLU A 290 0.16 -27.28 -16.03
C GLU A 290 -0.04 -28.34 -14.95
N ARG A 291 0.77 -28.30 -13.89
CA ARG A 291 0.70 -29.27 -12.78
C ARG A 291 -0.55 -29.06 -11.93
N LEU A 292 -0.91 -27.82 -11.65
CA LEU A 292 -2.14 -27.49 -10.95
C LEU A 292 -3.34 -28.02 -11.72
N GLN A 293 -3.41 -27.76 -13.03
CA GLN A 293 -4.50 -28.25 -13.88
C GLN A 293 -4.54 -29.79 -13.93
N ALA A 294 -3.40 -30.46 -14.05
CA ALA A 294 -3.33 -31.92 -14.03
C ALA A 294 -3.84 -32.50 -12.70
N THR A 295 -3.51 -31.86 -11.58
CA THR A 295 -3.91 -32.28 -10.23
C THR A 295 -5.41 -32.03 -10.00
N MET A 296 -5.90 -30.85 -10.39
CA MET A 296 -7.33 -30.52 -10.40
C MET A 296 -8.13 -31.56 -11.17
N TRP A 297 -7.68 -31.91 -12.38
CA TRP A 297 -8.35 -32.92 -13.20
C TRP A 297 -8.37 -34.30 -12.53
N ALA A 298 -7.25 -34.73 -11.96
CA ALA A 298 -7.16 -36.01 -11.27
C ALA A 298 -8.11 -36.08 -10.05
N GLU A 299 -8.16 -35.02 -9.25
CA GLU A 299 -9.04 -34.99 -8.07
C GLU A 299 -10.53 -34.86 -8.46
N LEU A 300 -10.84 -34.19 -9.57
CA LEU A 300 -12.21 -34.09 -10.07
C LEU A 300 -12.73 -35.46 -10.54
N VAL A 301 -11.90 -36.21 -11.28
CA VAL A 301 -12.20 -37.59 -11.70
C VAL A 301 -12.35 -38.50 -10.48
N LYS A 302 -11.47 -38.36 -9.47
CA LYS A 302 -11.47 -39.19 -8.27
C LYS A 302 -12.67 -38.91 -7.35
N SER A 303 -13.02 -37.65 -7.16
CA SER A 303 -14.10 -37.22 -6.26
C SER A 303 -15.49 -37.36 -6.91
N GLY A 304 -15.57 -37.34 -8.24
CA GLY A 304 -16.82 -37.35 -8.99
C GLY A 304 -17.64 -36.06 -8.82
N LYS A 305 -17.06 -34.99 -8.26
CA LYS A 305 -17.71 -33.69 -8.12
C LYS A 305 -17.76 -32.97 -9.48
N GLU A 306 -18.73 -32.07 -9.64
CA GLU A 306 -18.81 -31.19 -10.81
C GLU A 306 -17.80 -30.03 -10.74
N SER A 307 -17.34 -29.68 -9.54
CA SER A 307 -16.33 -28.66 -9.27
C SER A 307 -15.50 -29.01 -8.02
N LEU A 308 -14.30 -28.45 -7.93
CA LEU A 308 -13.43 -28.55 -6.76
C LEU A 308 -13.27 -27.16 -6.14
N ASP A 309 -13.25 -27.12 -4.82
CA ASP A 309 -12.84 -25.93 -4.08
C ASP A 309 -11.31 -25.92 -3.93
N GLY A 310 -10.72 -24.77 -3.63
CA GLY A 310 -9.26 -24.64 -3.44
C GLY A 310 -8.71 -25.51 -2.31
N ASP A 311 -9.55 -25.84 -1.32
CA ASP A 311 -9.21 -26.71 -0.19
C ASP A 311 -9.29 -28.21 -0.53
N ASP A 312 -9.89 -28.57 -1.66
CA ASP A 312 -9.96 -29.98 -2.11
C ASP A 312 -8.61 -30.46 -2.70
N ILE A 313 -7.66 -29.56 -2.91
CA ILE A 313 -6.40 -29.84 -3.62
C ILE A 313 -5.22 -29.43 -2.76
N ASP A 314 -4.32 -30.38 -2.51
CA ASP A 314 -3.05 -30.09 -1.87
C ASP A 314 -2.08 -29.44 -2.87
N ILE A 315 -2.15 -28.11 -2.95
CA ILE A 315 -1.27 -27.31 -3.82
C ILE A 315 0.14 -27.27 -3.23
N ASP A 316 1.13 -27.75 -3.97
CA ASP A 316 2.54 -27.75 -3.57
C ASP A 316 3.31 -26.62 -4.29
N PRO A 317 3.77 -25.58 -3.56
CA PRO A 317 4.54 -24.47 -4.13
C PRO A 317 5.82 -24.90 -4.88
N ASP A 318 6.39 -26.08 -4.59
CA ASP A 318 7.61 -26.56 -5.25
C ASP A 318 7.39 -27.04 -6.69
N TRP A 319 6.15 -27.07 -7.18
CA TRP A 319 5.86 -27.35 -8.58
C TRP A 319 6.51 -26.36 -9.55
N VAL A 320 6.85 -25.16 -9.08
CA VAL A 320 7.55 -24.13 -9.87
C VAL A 320 8.95 -24.54 -10.31
N ASP A 321 9.67 -25.29 -9.48
CA ASP A 321 11.10 -25.59 -9.69
C ASP A 321 11.34 -26.99 -10.26
N ARG A 322 10.32 -27.85 -10.23
CA ARG A 322 10.45 -29.23 -10.70
C ARG A 322 10.49 -29.24 -12.23
N LYS A 323 11.64 -29.62 -12.79
CA LYS A 323 11.74 -29.95 -14.22
C LYS A 323 10.77 -31.09 -14.55
N ASN A 324 10.19 -31.02 -15.75
CA ASN A 324 9.33 -32.07 -16.31
C ASN A 324 10.09 -33.39 -16.51
#